data_AF-A0A2V9M9L3-F1
#
_entry.id   AF-A0A2V9M9L3-F1
#
_cell.length_a   1.000
_cell.length_b   1.000
_cell.length_c   1.000
_cell.angle_alpha   90.00
_cell.angle_beta   90.00
_cell.angle_gamma   90.00
#
_symmetry.space_group_name_H-M   'P 1'
#
loop_
_entity.id
_entity.type
_entity.pdbx_description
1 polymer ?
#
loop_
_entity_poly.entity_id
_entity_poly.type
_entity_poly.pdbx_seq_one_letter_code
_entity_poly.pdbx_strand_id
1 'polypeptide(L)'
;MRKVMGILVSLLLLVPSQVLLSAQENQGEKLERKGERLERQGERKERRGERKERQGERLENRGEKLENRGERVENRGARLERRGEKTGNEALEKKGEKIERRGERIENRGENLQVIGEKKDRKGERLETRGKRRERRGERLERKGEKLEKHFVN
;
A
#
# COMPACT_ATOMS: atom_id res chain seq x y z
N MET A 1 -19.35 -57.02 41.04
CA MET A 1 -19.03 -56.98 39.60
C MET A 1 -19.84 -55.93 38.82
N ARG A 2 -21.17 -56.08 38.65
CA ARG A 2 -22.00 -55.14 37.85
C ARG A 2 -22.01 -53.68 38.36
N LYS A 3 -22.03 -53.47 39.69
CA LYS A 3 -22.02 -52.13 40.30
C LYS A 3 -20.68 -51.39 40.16
N VAL A 4 -19.56 -52.12 40.15
CA VAL A 4 -18.20 -51.56 40.00
C VAL A 4 -17.92 -51.23 38.52
N MET A 5 -18.41 -52.06 37.60
CA MET A 5 -18.38 -51.75 36.16
C MET A 5 -19.23 -50.52 35.80
N GLY A 6 -20.40 -50.33 36.43
CA GLY A 6 -21.25 -49.15 36.21
C GLY A 6 -20.57 -47.83 36.62
N ILE A 7 -19.82 -47.84 37.73
CA ILE A 7 -19.06 -46.67 38.21
C ILE A 7 -17.87 -46.37 37.28
N LEU A 8 -17.15 -47.40 36.82
CA LEU A 8 -16.05 -47.26 35.84
C LEU A 8 -16.53 -46.77 34.48
N VAL A 9 -17.68 -47.22 33.98
CA VAL A 9 -18.29 -46.72 32.74
C VAL A 9 -18.80 -45.29 32.93
N SER A 10 -19.35 -44.95 34.10
CA SER A 10 -19.78 -43.58 34.40
C SER A 10 -18.61 -42.58 34.49
N LEU A 11 -17.45 -43.01 35.02
CA LEU A 11 -16.22 -42.20 35.12
C LEU A 11 -15.49 -42.07 33.77
N LEU A 12 -15.53 -43.11 32.93
CA LEU A 12 -14.99 -43.07 31.56
C LEU A 12 -15.83 -42.16 30.65
N LEU A 13 -17.14 -42.06 30.92
CA LEU A 13 -18.07 -41.11 30.29
C LEU A 13 -18.11 -39.73 30.98
N LEU A 14 -17.33 -39.54 32.06
CA LEU A 14 -17.19 -38.26 32.80
C LEU A 14 -15.93 -37.48 32.41
N VAL A 15 -15.30 -37.84 31.29
CA VAL A 15 -14.25 -37.03 30.66
C VAL A 15 -14.73 -36.01 29.58
N PRO A 16 -15.99 -35.87 29.11
CA PRO A 16 -16.19 -35.30 27.77
C PRO A 16 -16.56 -33.81 27.74
N SER A 17 -16.90 -33.14 28.84
CA SER A 17 -17.52 -31.79 28.75
C SER A 17 -16.53 -30.65 28.98
N GLN A 18 -15.72 -30.74 30.04
CA GLN A 18 -14.84 -29.65 30.47
C GLN A 18 -13.62 -29.47 29.55
N VAL A 19 -13.07 -30.58 29.02
CA VAL A 19 -11.96 -30.54 28.06
C VAL A 19 -12.42 -30.01 26.70
N LEU A 20 -13.64 -30.35 26.27
CA LEU A 20 -14.23 -29.82 25.04
C LEU A 20 -14.59 -28.34 25.17
N LEU A 21 -15.17 -27.90 26.30
CA LEU A 21 -15.44 -26.47 26.56
C LEU A 21 -14.16 -25.63 26.54
N SER A 22 -13.15 -26.04 27.31
CA SER A 22 -11.88 -25.31 27.37
C SER A 22 -11.12 -25.32 26.03
N ALA A 23 -11.20 -26.40 25.25
CA ALA A 23 -10.63 -26.42 23.90
C ALA A 23 -11.35 -25.46 22.94
N GLN A 24 -12.65 -25.22 23.14
CA GLN A 24 -13.50 -24.44 22.24
C GLN A 24 -13.55 -22.95 22.62
N GLU A 25 -13.49 -22.61 23.91
CA GLU A 25 -13.20 -21.25 24.42
C GLU A 25 -11.82 -20.77 23.93
N ASN A 26 -10.80 -21.63 24.04
CA ASN A 26 -9.47 -21.34 23.49
C ASN A 26 -9.49 -21.13 21.97
N GLN A 27 -10.47 -21.68 21.24
CA GLN A 27 -10.64 -21.43 19.82
C GLN A 27 -11.31 -20.06 19.55
N GLY A 28 -12.30 -19.68 20.35
CA GLY A 28 -12.94 -18.36 20.28
C GLY A 28 -11.93 -17.22 20.45
N GLU A 29 -11.22 -17.24 21.57
CA GLU A 29 -10.19 -16.23 21.90
C GLU A 29 -9.07 -16.19 20.84
N LYS A 30 -8.67 -17.35 20.30
CA LYS A 30 -7.67 -17.43 19.22
C LYS A 30 -8.18 -16.81 17.91
N LEU A 31 -9.47 -16.89 17.62
CA LEU A 31 -10.06 -16.27 16.43
C LEU A 31 -10.15 -14.75 16.59
N GLU A 32 -10.51 -14.25 17.77
CA GLU A 32 -10.54 -12.81 18.07
C GLU A 32 -9.15 -12.19 17.99
N ARG A 33 -8.17 -12.76 18.70
CA ARG A 33 -6.76 -12.30 18.63
C ARG A 33 -6.21 -12.31 17.20
N LYS A 34 -6.64 -13.28 16.38
CA LYS A 34 -6.27 -13.34 14.96
C LYS A 34 -6.99 -12.28 14.15
N GLY A 35 -8.25 -12.00 14.47
CA GLY A 35 -9.06 -10.91 13.94
C GLY A 35 -8.37 -9.57 14.12
N GLU A 36 -8.11 -9.18 15.36
CA GLU A 36 -7.50 -7.91 15.71
C GLU A 36 -6.13 -7.74 15.03
N ARG A 37 -5.35 -8.83 14.95
CA ARG A 37 -4.06 -8.81 14.28
C ARG A 37 -4.21 -8.54 12.78
N LEU A 38 -5.27 -9.06 12.14
CA LEU A 38 -5.54 -8.78 10.73
C LEU A 38 -6.01 -7.34 10.52
N GLU A 39 -6.82 -6.78 11.44
CA GLU A 39 -7.25 -5.37 11.41
C GLU A 39 -6.08 -4.42 11.51
N ARG A 40 -5.25 -4.58 12.55
CA ARG A 40 -4.01 -3.80 12.72
C ARG A 40 -3.08 -3.92 11.51
N GLN A 41 -3.03 -5.09 10.88
CA GLN A 41 -2.28 -5.28 9.63
C GLN A 41 -2.95 -4.62 8.42
N GLY A 42 -4.28 -4.54 8.40
CA GLY A 42 -5.09 -3.82 7.42
C GLY A 42 -4.81 -2.32 7.47
N GLU A 43 -5.00 -1.69 8.62
CA GLU A 43 -4.72 -0.27 8.84
C GLU A 43 -3.27 0.10 8.46
N ARG A 44 -2.29 -0.74 8.87
CA ARG A 44 -0.89 -0.49 8.52
C ARG A 44 -0.65 -0.54 7.01
N LYS A 45 -1.42 -1.34 6.26
CA LYS A 45 -1.33 -1.40 4.80
C LYS A 45 -1.98 -0.19 4.16
N GLU A 46 -3.10 0.28 4.70
CA GLU A 46 -3.78 1.52 4.29
C GLU A 46 -2.91 2.75 4.48
N ARG A 47 -2.37 2.97 5.68
CA ARG A 47 -1.43 4.09 5.92
C ARG A 47 -0.20 4.03 5.02
N ARG A 48 0.25 2.82 4.64
CA ARG A 48 1.35 2.64 3.68
C ARG A 48 0.90 2.95 2.25
N GLY A 49 -0.35 2.69 1.91
CA GLY A 49 -1.00 3.07 0.66
C GLY A 49 -1.03 4.58 0.49
N GLU A 50 -1.62 5.29 1.44
CA GLU A 50 -1.67 6.77 1.46
C GLU A 50 -0.28 7.40 1.35
N ARG A 51 0.72 6.86 2.07
CA ARG A 51 2.10 7.37 1.98
C ARG A 51 2.69 7.17 0.58
N LYS A 52 2.25 6.15 -0.16
CA LYS A 52 2.71 5.90 -1.53
C LYS A 52 2.02 6.82 -2.54
N GLU A 53 0.73 7.09 -2.37
CA GLU A 53 0.01 8.14 -3.11
C GLU A 53 0.65 9.52 -2.91
N ARG A 54 0.80 9.97 -1.66
CA ARG A 54 1.49 11.26 -1.40
C ARG A 54 2.92 11.30 -1.93
N GLN A 55 3.57 10.15 -2.11
CA GLN A 55 4.88 10.09 -2.73
C GLN A 55 4.82 10.22 -4.25
N GLY A 56 3.82 9.64 -4.92
CA GLY A 56 3.70 9.78 -6.36
C GLY A 56 3.22 11.16 -6.77
N GLU A 57 2.23 11.73 -6.09
CA GLU A 57 1.82 13.14 -6.28
C GLU A 57 3.02 14.10 -6.21
N ARG A 58 3.93 13.91 -5.25
CA ARG A 58 5.16 14.72 -5.13
C ARG A 58 6.12 14.53 -6.31
N LEU A 59 6.16 13.33 -6.89
CA LEU A 59 6.97 13.04 -8.07
C LEU A 59 6.35 13.65 -9.33
N GLU A 60 5.04 13.61 -9.48
CA GLU A 60 4.30 14.26 -10.57
C GLU A 60 4.53 15.78 -10.55
N ASN A 61 4.28 16.42 -9.40
CA ASN A 61 4.56 17.84 -9.19
C ASN A 61 6.02 18.22 -9.48
N ARG A 62 6.97 17.33 -9.17
CA ARG A 62 8.39 17.55 -9.50
C ARG A 62 8.64 17.38 -10.99
N GLY A 63 7.96 16.45 -11.62
CA GLY A 63 7.99 16.21 -13.05
C GLY A 63 7.53 17.43 -13.84
N GLU A 64 6.35 17.96 -13.54
CA GLU A 64 5.81 19.19 -14.14
C GLU A 64 6.77 20.37 -14.00
N LYS A 65 7.39 20.55 -12.81
CA LYS A 65 8.38 21.61 -12.59
C LYS A 65 9.63 21.45 -13.45
N LEU A 66 10.04 20.21 -13.74
CA LEU A 66 11.17 19.95 -14.63
C LEU A 66 10.78 20.19 -16.08
N GLU A 67 9.59 19.76 -16.52
CA GLU A 67 9.05 20.03 -17.86
C GLU A 67 9.05 21.53 -18.17
N ASN A 68 8.41 22.32 -17.31
CA ASN A 68 8.40 23.79 -17.38
C ASN A 68 9.81 24.40 -17.39
N ARG A 69 10.76 23.78 -16.68
CA ARG A 69 12.16 24.24 -16.69
C ARG A 69 12.87 23.87 -17.98
N GLY A 70 12.59 22.69 -18.54
CA GLY A 70 13.08 22.22 -19.83
C GLY A 70 12.69 23.20 -20.93
N GLU A 71 11.39 23.49 -21.03
CA GLU A 71 10.83 24.42 -22.01
C GLU A 71 11.48 25.83 -21.93
N ARG A 72 11.68 26.36 -20.71
CA ARG A 72 12.38 27.65 -20.54
C ARG A 72 13.84 27.61 -20.99
N VAL A 73 14.52 26.48 -20.77
CA VAL A 73 15.91 26.30 -21.18
C VAL A 73 15.98 26.17 -22.70
N GLU A 74 15.07 25.43 -23.32
CA GLU A 74 14.95 25.30 -24.77
C GLU A 74 14.69 26.65 -25.43
N ASN A 75 13.69 27.39 -24.97
CA ASN A 75 13.41 28.75 -25.43
C ASN A 75 14.62 29.69 -25.34
N ARG A 76 15.50 29.50 -24.34
CA ARG A 76 16.75 30.26 -24.23
C ARG A 76 17.78 29.81 -25.28
N GLY A 77 17.84 28.52 -25.58
CA GLY A 77 18.65 27.97 -26.66
C GLY A 77 18.24 28.56 -28.01
N ALA A 78 16.95 28.50 -28.34
CA ALA A 78 16.38 29.05 -29.57
C ALA A 78 16.71 30.54 -29.76
N ARG A 79 16.63 31.33 -28.68
CA ARG A 79 16.99 32.76 -28.73
C ARG A 79 18.48 32.98 -29.00
N LEU A 80 19.35 32.12 -28.48
CA LEU A 80 20.79 32.22 -28.73
C LEU A 80 21.13 31.79 -30.16
N GLU A 81 20.49 30.74 -30.65
CA GLU A 81 20.65 30.28 -32.03
C GLU A 81 20.25 31.36 -33.03
N ARG A 82 19.02 31.88 -32.92
CA ARG A 82 18.54 33.00 -33.75
C ARG A 82 19.43 34.24 -33.69
N ARG A 83 20.09 34.48 -32.54
CA ARG A 83 21.03 35.60 -32.41
C ARG A 83 22.34 35.29 -33.14
N GLY A 84 22.83 34.06 -33.05
CA GLY A 84 23.98 33.58 -33.80
C GLY A 84 23.76 33.76 -35.29
N GLU A 85 22.64 33.25 -35.82
CA GLU A 85 22.25 33.37 -37.22
C GLU A 85 22.24 34.83 -37.70
N LYS A 86 21.56 35.71 -36.95
CA LYS A 86 21.49 37.14 -37.27
C LYS A 86 22.83 37.86 -37.28
N THR A 87 23.81 37.34 -36.56
CA THR A 87 25.14 37.97 -36.42
C THR A 87 26.24 37.23 -37.19
N GLY A 88 25.92 36.13 -37.88
CA GLY A 88 26.90 35.25 -38.51
C GLY A 88 27.86 34.61 -37.50
N ASN A 89 27.44 34.43 -36.25
CA ASN A 89 28.27 33.91 -35.18
C ASN A 89 27.95 32.43 -34.91
N GLU A 90 28.62 31.54 -35.63
CA GLU A 90 28.45 30.09 -35.49
C GLU A 90 28.66 29.57 -34.06
N ALA A 91 29.53 30.22 -33.27
CA ALA A 91 29.78 29.80 -31.90
C ALA A 91 28.56 30.06 -30.99
N LEU A 92 27.77 31.10 -31.30
CA LEU A 92 26.49 31.36 -30.63
C LEU A 92 25.41 30.37 -31.09
N GLU A 93 25.36 30.03 -32.37
CA GLU A 93 24.45 29.01 -32.92
C GLU A 93 24.64 27.66 -32.24
N LYS A 94 25.88 27.12 -32.30
CA LYS A 94 26.24 25.85 -31.66
C LYS A 94 25.97 25.85 -30.15
N LYS A 95 26.09 27.02 -29.49
CA LYS A 95 25.75 27.18 -28.07
C LYS A 95 24.24 27.15 -27.84
N GLY A 96 23.45 27.76 -28.74
CA GLY A 96 22.00 27.69 -28.77
C GLY A 96 21.51 26.25 -28.84
N GLU A 97 21.91 25.51 -29.88
CA GLU A 97 21.56 24.09 -30.06
C GLU A 97 21.90 23.24 -28.84
N LYS A 98 23.10 23.44 -28.25
CA LYS A 98 23.51 22.68 -27.05
C LYS A 98 22.61 22.96 -25.84
N ILE A 99 22.09 24.17 -25.73
CA ILE A 99 21.15 24.58 -24.68
C ILE A 99 19.77 23.99 -24.95
N GLU A 100 19.30 23.97 -26.20
CA GLU A 100 18.04 23.30 -26.58
C GLU A 100 18.06 21.82 -26.24
N ARG A 101 19.06 21.08 -26.70
CA ARG A 101 19.26 19.66 -26.34
C ARG A 101 19.40 19.43 -24.83
N ARG A 102 19.72 20.47 -24.05
CA ARG A 102 19.68 20.40 -22.58
C ARG A 102 18.27 20.61 -22.04
N GLY A 103 17.49 21.52 -22.63
CA GLY A 103 16.07 21.72 -22.36
C GLY A 103 15.29 20.43 -22.53
N GLU A 104 15.37 19.82 -23.72
CA GLU A 104 14.71 18.54 -24.04
C GLU A 104 15.05 17.44 -23.04
N ARG A 105 16.33 17.32 -22.63
CA ARG A 105 16.74 16.31 -21.63
C ARG A 105 16.17 16.58 -20.24
N ILE A 106 15.96 17.84 -19.88
CA ILE A 106 15.33 18.21 -18.61
C ILE A 106 13.83 17.89 -18.67
N GLU A 107 13.19 18.17 -19.79
CA GLU A 107 11.78 17.89 -20.04
C GLU A 107 11.49 16.39 -20.00
N ASN A 108 12.23 15.59 -20.78
CA ASN A 108 12.18 14.13 -20.74
C ASN A 108 12.36 13.57 -19.31
N ARG A 109 13.20 14.20 -18.48
CA ARG A 109 13.36 13.81 -17.07
C ARG A 109 12.11 14.16 -16.25
N GLY A 110 11.45 15.26 -16.57
CA GLY A 110 10.17 15.66 -16.01
C GLY A 110 9.08 14.63 -16.29
N GLU A 111 8.86 14.29 -17.55
CA GLU A 111 7.90 13.27 -17.97
C GLU A 111 8.14 11.92 -17.27
N ASN A 112 9.40 11.48 -17.22
CA ASN A 112 9.78 10.25 -16.53
C ASN A 112 9.41 10.28 -15.04
N LEU A 113 9.52 11.43 -14.37
CA LEU A 113 9.11 11.55 -12.97
C LEU A 113 7.58 11.48 -12.81
N GLN A 114 6.81 12.04 -13.74
CA GLN A 114 5.35 11.93 -13.75
C GLN A 114 4.94 10.45 -13.88
N VAL A 115 5.51 9.73 -14.84
CA VAL A 115 5.27 8.28 -15.03
C VAL A 115 5.62 7.46 -13.77
N ILE A 116 6.71 7.81 -13.08
CA ILE A 116 7.06 7.14 -11.82
C ILE A 116 6.06 7.50 -10.72
N GLY A 117 5.61 8.76 -10.69
CA GLY A 117 4.59 9.26 -9.77
C GLY A 117 3.29 8.47 -9.87
N GLU A 118 2.71 8.40 -11.06
CA GLU A 118 1.47 7.66 -11.30
C GLU A 118 1.58 6.18 -10.90
N LYS A 119 2.76 5.57 -11.14
CA LYS A 119 3.03 4.18 -10.73
C LYS A 119 3.08 4.02 -9.22
N LYS A 120 3.52 5.04 -8.46
CA LYS A 120 3.47 5.02 -6.99
C LYS A 120 2.05 5.20 -6.50
N ASP A 121 1.25 6.03 -7.15
CA ASP A 121 -0.13 6.32 -6.76
C ASP A 121 -1.00 5.10 -6.95
N ARG A 122 -0.97 4.50 -8.15
CA ARG A 122 -1.61 3.21 -8.41
C ARG A 122 -1.17 2.09 -7.44
N LYS A 123 0.06 2.15 -6.95
CA LYS A 123 0.55 1.19 -5.94
C LYS A 123 0.04 1.52 -4.54
N GLY A 124 -0.15 2.80 -4.23
CA GLY A 124 -0.79 3.27 -3.01
C GLY A 124 -2.22 2.75 -2.92
N GLU A 125 -3.03 3.01 -3.95
CA GLU A 125 -4.46 2.65 -3.98
C GLU A 125 -4.64 1.13 -3.82
N ARG A 126 -3.77 0.35 -4.47
CA ARG A 126 -3.76 -1.12 -4.34
C ARG A 126 -3.42 -1.57 -2.93
N LEU A 127 -2.53 -0.86 -2.22
CA LEU A 127 -2.18 -1.17 -0.83
C LEU A 127 -3.30 -0.79 0.13
N GLU A 128 -3.95 0.36 -0.11
CA GLU A 128 -5.15 0.79 0.61
C GLU A 128 -6.28 -0.22 0.47
N THR A 129 -6.64 -0.58 -0.76
CA THR A 129 -7.67 -1.60 -1.04
C THR A 129 -7.35 -2.93 -0.35
N ARG A 130 -6.08 -3.35 -0.36
CA ARG A 130 -5.64 -4.57 0.34
C ARG A 130 -5.69 -4.42 1.86
N GLY A 131 -5.47 -3.22 2.39
CA GLY A 131 -5.62 -2.87 3.80
C GLY A 131 -7.06 -3.06 4.25
N LYS A 132 -8.00 -2.37 3.61
CA LYS A 132 -9.44 -2.48 3.86
C LYS A 132 -9.96 -3.91 3.76
N ARG A 133 -9.49 -4.70 2.78
CA ARG A 133 -9.85 -6.12 2.67
C ARG A 133 -9.36 -6.95 3.86
N ARG A 134 -8.18 -6.61 4.41
CA ARG A 134 -7.61 -7.30 5.57
C ARG A 134 -8.35 -6.96 6.85
N GLU A 135 -8.71 -5.70 7.02
CA GLU A 135 -9.54 -5.20 8.11
C GLU A 135 -10.89 -5.92 8.15
N ARG A 136 -11.66 -5.90 7.06
CA ARG A 136 -12.93 -6.67 6.96
C ARG A 136 -12.78 -8.16 7.25
N ARG A 137 -11.62 -8.75 6.94
CA ARG A 137 -11.33 -10.15 7.27
C ARG A 137 -11.06 -10.33 8.77
N GLY A 138 -10.40 -9.36 9.38
CA GLY A 138 -10.22 -9.27 10.82
C GLY A 138 -11.56 -9.25 11.54
N GLU A 139 -12.42 -8.28 11.22
CA GLU A 139 -13.75 -8.13 11.79
C GLU A 139 -14.58 -9.42 11.68
N ARG A 140 -14.48 -10.11 10.53
CA ARG A 140 -15.20 -11.37 10.30
C ARG A 140 -14.69 -12.51 11.19
N LEU A 141 -13.40 -12.51 11.56
CA LEU A 141 -12.86 -13.49 12.50
C LEU A 141 -13.25 -13.15 13.94
N GLU A 142 -13.28 -11.89 14.32
CA GLU A 142 -13.75 -11.44 15.64
C GLU A 142 -15.22 -11.84 15.84
N ARG A 143 -16.10 -11.48 14.90
CA ARG A 143 -17.52 -11.91 14.93
C ARG A 143 -17.70 -13.43 14.97
N LYS A 144 -16.73 -14.21 14.47
CA LYS A 144 -16.78 -15.68 14.56
C LYS A 144 -16.35 -16.17 15.95
N GLY A 145 -15.37 -15.51 16.56
CA GLY A 145 -14.96 -15.74 17.94
C GLY A 145 -16.12 -15.45 18.90
N GLU A 146 -16.71 -14.26 18.83
CA GLU A 146 -17.84 -13.87 19.66
C GLU A 146 -19.04 -14.82 19.55
N LYS A 147 -19.33 -15.30 18.32
CA LYS A 147 -20.42 -16.25 18.09
C LYS A 147 -20.14 -17.61 18.71
N LEU A 148 -18.88 -18.06 18.66
CA LEU A 148 -18.49 -19.27 19.35
C LEU A 148 -18.73 -19.08 20.85
N GLU A 149 -18.21 -18.02 21.47
CA GLU A 149 -18.45 -17.75 22.91
C GLU A 149 -19.94 -17.70 23.27
N LYS A 150 -20.77 -16.95 22.51
CA LYS A 150 -22.21 -16.81 22.79
C LYS A 150 -23.01 -18.12 22.70
N HIS A 151 -22.57 -19.08 21.90
CA HIS A 151 -23.18 -20.41 21.82
C HIS A 151 -22.90 -21.28 23.06
N PHE A 152 -22.01 -20.86 23.97
CA PHE A 152 -21.69 -21.60 25.20
C PHE A 152 -22.21 -20.94 26.47
N VAL A 153 -22.47 -19.62 26.45
CA VAL A 153 -23.04 -18.89 27.59
C VAL A 153 -24.57 -19.09 27.70
N ASN A 154 -25.24 -19.60 26.66
CA ASN A 154 -26.65 -20.03 26.67
C ASN A 154 -26.74 -21.55 26.64
#